data_AF-A0A151U776-F1
#
_entry.id   AF-A0A151U776-F1
#
_cell.length_a   1.000
_cell.length_b   1.000
_cell.length_c   1.000
_cell.angle_alpha   90.00
_cell.angle_beta   90.00
_cell.angle_gamma   90.00
#
_symmetry.space_group_name_H-M   'P 1'
#
loop_
_entity.id
_entity.type
_entity.pdbx_description
1 polymer ?
#
loop_
_entity_poly.entity_id
_entity_poly.type
_entity_poly.pdbx_seq_one_letter_code
_entity_poly.pdbx_strand_id
1 'polypeptide(L)' 'MVLVKKSSGKWHICVDYTNLNKACPKDSYPLPSIDRLVDGAFGHALLNFLDAYSGYNQIMMYPPTDWAEYGGLR' A
#
# COMPACT_ATOMS: atom_id res chain seq x y z
N MET A 1 6.90 15.01 4.41
CA MET A 1 7.48 14.63 3.10
C MET A 1 8.99 14.58 3.24
N VAL A 2 9.64 13.52 2.74
CA VAL A 2 11.07 13.22 2.94
C VAL A 2 11.68 12.80 1.60
N LEU A 3 12.88 13.28 1.29
CA LEU A 3 13.64 12.82 0.13
C LEU A 3 14.53 11.64 0.51
N VAL A 4 14.42 10.55 -0.24
CA VAL A 4 15.17 9.31 0.00
C VAL A 4 16.00 8.97 -1.22
N LYS A 5 17.31 8.75 -1.04
CA LYS A 5 18.20 8.28 -2.10
C LYS A 5 18.26 6.76 -2.09
N LYS A 6 17.84 6.11 -3.18
CA LYS A 6 17.96 4.66 -3.33
C LYS A 6 19.42 4.25 -3.60
N SER A 7 19.74 2.99 -3.32
CA SER A 7 21.04 2.39 -3.71
C SER A 7 21.32 2.47 -5.21
N SER A 8 20.27 2.54 -6.04
CA SER A 8 20.35 2.79 -7.48
C SER A 8 20.76 4.22 -7.86
N GLY A 9 20.95 5.12 -6.88
CA GLY A 9 21.26 6.54 -7.09
C GLY A 9 20.05 7.42 -7.39
N LYS A 10 18.86 6.85 -7.63
CA LYS A 10 17.62 7.58 -7.88
C LYS A 10 17.05 8.21 -6.60
N TRP A 11 16.52 9.43 -6.73
CA TRP A 11 15.80 10.11 -5.65
C TRP A 11 14.31 9.76 -5.69
N HIS A 12 13.74 9.52 -4.51
CA HIS A 12 12.31 9.28 -4.32
C HIS A 12 11.76 10.25 -3.27
N ILE A 13 10.53 10.68 -3.48
CA ILE A 13 9.74 11.39 -2.47
C ILE A 13 8.99 10.35 -1.64
N CYS A 14 9.14 10.41 -0.32
CA CYS A 14 8.41 9.59 0.64
C CYS A 14 7.51 10.50 1.48
N VAL A 15 6.25 10.12 1.65
CA VAL A 15 5.35 10.79 2.60
C VAL A 15 5.37 9.98 3.88
N ASP A 16 5.68 10.62 5.01
CA ASP A 16 5.67 9.96 6.31
C ASP A 16 4.23 9.86 6.82
N TYR A 17 3.66 8.66 6.70
CA TYR A 17 2.31 8.34 7.16
C TYR A 17 2.28 7.76 8.58
N THR A 18 3.36 7.82 9.36
CA THR A 18 3.44 7.14 10.65
C THR A 18 2.30 7.52 11.60
N ASN A 19 2.02 8.81 11.75
CA ASN A 19 0.93 9.27 12.62
C ASN A 19 -0.45 8.98 12.03
N LEU A 20 -0.60 9.11 10.70
CA LEU A 20 -1.85 8.78 10.00
C LEU A 20 -2.20 7.30 10.18
N ASN A 21 -1.24 6.40 9.95
CA ASN A 21 -1.43 4.95 10.07
C ASN A 21 -1.76 4.51 11.51
N LYS A 22 -1.35 5.28 12.53
CA LYS A 22 -1.74 5.02 13.92
C LYS A 22 -3.18 5.45 14.22
N ALA A 23 -3.66 6.50 13.55
CA ALA A 23 -5.02 7.01 13.71
C ALA A 23 -6.05 6.23 12.86
N CYS A 24 -5.62 5.68 11.72
CA CYS A 24 -6.46 4.88 10.85
C CYS A 24 -6.79 3.51 11.48
N PRO A 25 -8.05 3.04 11.40
CA PRO A 25 -8.39 1.68 11.74
C PRO A 25 -7.65 0.69 10.82
N LYS A 26 -7.36 -0.50 11.36
CA LYS A 26 -6.74 -1.58 10.56
C LYS A 26 -7.69 -2.05 9.46
N ASP A 27 -7.10 -2.48 8.36
CA ASP A 27 -7.82 -3.03 7.22
C ASP A 27 -8.62 -4.28 7.61
N SER A 28 -9.80 -4.42 7.03
CA SER A 28 -10.68 -5.60 7.15
C SER A 28 -10.23 -6.76 6.27
N TYR A 29 -9.34 -6.51 5.30
CA TYR A 29 -8.80 -7.52 4.38
C TYR A 29 -7.32 -7.80 4.66
N PRO A 30 -6.99 -8.62 5.67
CA PRO A 30 -5.60 -8.95 5.96
C PRO A 30 -4.96 -9.69 4.79
N LEU A 31 -3.66 -9.49 4.60
CA LEU A 31 -2.89 -10.21 3.60
C LEU A 31 -3.02 -11.73 3.83
N PRO A 32 -3.22 -12.53 2.76
CA PRO A 32 -3.31 -13.97 2.89
C PRO A 32 -1.99 -14.58 3.38
N SER A 33 -2.10 -15.65 4.18
CA SER A 33 -0.93 -16.46 4.55
C SER A 33 -0.26 -17.03 3.31
N ILE A 34 1.07 -17.12 3.33
CA ILE A 34 1.84 -17.69 2.24
C ILE A 34 1.46 -19.15 1.96
N ASP A 35 1.19 -19.95 3.00
CA ASP A 35 0.78 -21.35 2.85
C ASP A 35 -0.53 -21.45 2.07
N ARG A 36 -1.49 -20.58 2.36
CA ARG A 36 -2.78 -20.53 1.63
C ARG A 36 -2.60 -20.15 0.17
N LEU A 37 -1.63 -19.29 -0.14
CA LEU A 37 -1.30 -18.93 -1.53
C LEU A 37 -0.64 -20.09 -2.26
N VAL A 38 0.27 -20.81 -1.61
CA VAL A 38 0.99 -21.97 -2.18
C VAL A 38 0.03 -23.13 -2.41
N ASP A 39 -0.79 -23.47 -1.42
CA ASP A 39 -1.80 -24.53 -1.53
C ASP A 39 -2.81 -24.23 -2.64
N GLY A 40 -3.22 -22.96 -2.78
CA GLY A 40 -4.11 -22.52 -3.85
C GLY A 40 -3.50 -22.60 -5.25
N ALA A 41 -2.17 -22.57 -5.37
CA ALA A 41 -1.44 -22.72 -6.63
C ALA A 41 -1.00 -24.16 -6.91
N PHE A 42 -1.12 -25.06 -5.92
CA PHE A 42 -0.68 -26.45 -6.03
C PHE A 42 -1.51 -27.23 -7.06
N GLY A 43 -0.86 -28.10 -7.83
CA GLY A 43 -1.52 -28.96 -8.82
C GLY A 43 -1.87 -28.28 -10.15
N HIS A 44 -1.60 -26.99 -10.32
CA HIS A 44 -1.74 -26.30 -11.59
C HIS A 44 -0.54 -26.57 -12.51
N ALA A 45 -0.80 -26.93 -13.77
CA ALA A 45 0.24 -27.23 -14.76
C ALA A 45 1.01 -26.01 -15.27
N LEU A 46 0.47 -24.80 -15.07
CA LEU A 46 1.06 -23.53 -15.48
C LEU A 46 0.68 -22.45 -14.46
N LEU A 47 1.66 -21.59 -14.14
CA LEU A 47 1.48 -20.40 -13.31
C LEU A 47 1.98 -19.18 -14.10
N ASN A 48 1.19 -18.09 -14.08
CA ASN A 48 1.58 -16.81 -14.67
C ASN A 48 1.66 -15.77 -13.56
N PHE A 49 2.78 -15.06 -13.49
CA PHE A 49 3.00 -13.98 -12.53
C PHE A 49 2.79 -12.64 -13.23
N LEU A 50 1.94 -11.80 -12.65
CA LEU A 50 1.70 -10.43 -13.11
C LEU A 50 2.35 -9.46 -12.13
N ASP A 51 3.05 -8.46 -12.67
CA ASP A 51 3.61 -7.38 -11.86
C ASP A 51 2.58 -6.27 -11.63
N ALA A 52 2.27 -6.01 -10.37
CA ALA A 52 1.36 -4.96 -9.93
C ALA A 52 2.11 -3.79 -9.24
N TYR A 53 3.39 -3.58 -9.54
CA TYR A 53 4.24 -2.56 -8.90
C TYR A 53 3.61 -1.15 -8.85
N SER A 54 2.88 -0.74 -9.89
CA SER A 54 2.22 0.57 -9.96
C SER A 54 0.78 0.58 -9.43
N GLY A 55 0.24 -0.56 -8.97
CA GLY A 55 -1.18 -0.71 -8.65
C GLY A 55 -1.69 0.28 -7.60
N TYR A 56 -0.86 0.62 -6.60
CA TYR A 56 -1.23 1.59 -5.57
C TYR A 56 -1.52 3.00 -6.12
N ASN A 57 -0.89 3.40 -7.23
CA ASN A 57 -1.10 4.72 -7.85
C ASN A 57 -2.35 4.78 -8.74
N GLN A 58 -2.93 3.62 -9.06
CA GLN A 58 -4.07 3.51 -9.98
C GLN A 58 -5.41 3.46 -9.23
N ILE A 59 -5.39 3.15 -7.94
CA ILE A 59 -6.59 3.10 -7.10
C ILE A 59 -6.96 4.53 -6.68
N MET A 60 -8.19 4.93 -6.98
CA MET A 60 -8.71 6.25 -6.59
C MET A 60 -8.88 6.32 -5.08
N MET A 61 -8.44 7.42 -4.49
CA MET A 61 -8.78 7.73 -3.11
C MET A 61 -10.24 8.14 -3.02
N TYR A 62 -10.88 7.86 -1.88
CA TYR A 62 -12.19 8.43 -1.60
C TYR A 62 -12.09 9.96 -1.71
N PRO A 63 -13.05 10.63 -2.38
CA PRO A 63 -13.00 12.07 -2.55
C PRO A 63 -12.84 12.76 -1.19
N PRO A 64 -12.15 13.91 -1.14
CA PRO A 64 -12.06 14.68 0.09
C PRO A 64 -13.49 15.01 0.55
N THR A 65 -13.94 14.31 1.59
CA THR A 65 -14.95 14.85 2.49
C THR A 65 -14.21 15.81 3.43
N ASP A 66 -14.89 16.78 4.04
CA ASP A 66 -14.30 17.86 4.87
C ASP A 66 -13.66 17.37 6.19
N TRP A 67 -12.87 16.30 6.16
CA TRP A 67 -12.00 15.83 7.25
C TRP A 67 -10.94 16.87 7.64
N ALA A 68 -10.71 17.88 6.80
CA ALA A 68 -9.87 19.02 7.14
C ALA A 68 -10.52 19.95 8.19
N GLU A 69 -11.85 19.94 8.37
CA GLU A 69 -12.54 20.74 9.39
C GLU A 69 -12.59 20.07 10.78
N TYR A 70 -12.52 18.73 10.86
CA TYR A 70 -12.72 17.98 12.12
C TYR A 70 -11.43 17.62 12.89
N GLY A 71 -10.29 18.17 12.49
CA GLY A 71 -9.15 18.38 13.40
C GLY A 71 -7.88 17.59 13.08
N GLY A 72 -6.76 18.31 13.21
CA GLY A 72 -5.48 17.70 13.56
C GLY A 72 -4.31 17.89 12.60
N LEU A 73 -4.31 18.90 11.72
CA LEU A 73 -3.07 19.37 11.08
C LEU A 73 -2.93 20.88 11.27
N ARG A 74 -2.63 21.26 12.51
CA ARG A 74 -1.83 22.44 12.83
C ARG A 74 -0.69 22.00 13.73
#